data_AF-A0A3G3MCG5-F1
#
_entry.id   AF-A0A3G3MCG5-F1
#
_cell.length_a   1.000
_cell.length_b   1.000
_cell.length_c   1.000
_cell.angle_alpha   90.00
_cell.angle_beta   90.00
_cell.angle_gamma   90.00
#
_symmetry.space_group_name_H-M   'P 1'
#
loop_
_entity.id
_entity.type
_entity.pdbx_description
1 polymer ?
#
loop_
_entity_poly.entity_id
_entity_poly.type
_entity_poly.pdbx_seq_one_letter_code
_entity_poly.pdbx_strand_id
1 'polypeptide(L)'
;TGSLAPSAASRPPDSNRRSNKPIMEKRRRARINHCLNELKSLILDSMKEDPARHSKLEKADILEMAVKHVETLQRSQAALQVAADPGVLDKFLAGWGECVGEVGRFPGLDSQV
;
A
#
# COMPACT_ATOMS: atom_id res chain seq x y z
N THR A 1 -56.33 -46.87 -21.24
CA THR A 1 -56.64 -45.52 -20.73
C THR A 1 -56.62 -45.60 -19.20
N GLY A 2 -55.86 -44.88 -18.39
CA GLY A 2 -54.86 -43.81 -18.55
C GLY A 2 -54.02 -43.79 -17.25
N SER A 3 -52.78 -43.35 -17.39
CA SER A 3 -51.72 -43.33 -16.38
C SER A 3 -51.95 -42.24 -15.31
N LEU A 4 -51.74 -42.55 -14.02
CA LEU A 4 -51.65 -41.55 -12.94
C LEU A 4 -50.19 -41.42 -12.50
N ALA A 5 -49.58 -40.30 -12.87
CA ALA A 5 -48.29 -39.81 -12.40
C ALA A 5 -48.48 -38.48 -11.64
N PRO A 6 -47.52 -38.06 -10.81
CA PRO A 6 -47.80 -37.37 -9.54
C PRO A 6 -47.91 -35.85 -9.65
N SER A 7 -48.60 -35.27 -8.67
CA SER A 7 -48.76 -33.83 -8.43
C SER A 7 -47.40 -33.14 -8.30
N ALA A 8 -47.03 -32.36 -9.32
CA ALA A 8 -45.92 -31.42 -9.27
C ALA A 8 -46.34 -30.22 -8.40
N ALA A 9 -45.94 -30.25 -7.12
CA ALA A 9 -46.01 -29.10 -6.25
C ALA A 9 -45.20 -27.94 -6.85
N SER A 10 -45.93 -26.96 -7.38
CA SER A 10 -45.42 -25.67 -7.82
C SER A 10 -44.80 -24.95 -6.62
N ARG A 11 -43.48 -25.07 -6.44
CA ARG A 11 -42.72 -24.14 -5.60
C ARG A 11 -42.86 -22.75 -6.24
N PRO A 12 -43.38 -21.72 -5.53
CA PRO A 12 -43.37 -20.37 -6.08
C PRO A 12 -41.91 -19.96 -6.34
N PRO A 13 -41.63 -19.22 -7.43
CA PRO A 13 -40.28 -18.76 -7.69
C PRO A 13 -39.83 -17.86 -6.54
N ASP A 14 -38.62 -18.10 -6.04
CA ASP A 14 -37.91 -17.33 -5.01
C ASP A 14 -37.85 -15.81 -5.36
N SER A 15 -38.95 -15.10 -5.15
CA SER A 15 -39.02 -13.63 -5.24
C SER A 15 -38.11 -12.99 -4.19
N ASN A 16 -37.85 -13.70 -3.08
CA ASN A 16 -37.00 -13.27 -1.98
C ASN A 16 -35.47 -13.37 -2.26
N ARG A 17 -35.03 -14.16 -3.25
CA ARG A 17 -33.61 -14.24 -3.68
C ARG A 17 -33.25 -13.18 -4.73
N ARG A 18 -34.23 -12.54 -5.35
CA ARG A 18 -34.01 -11.46 -6.33
C ARG A 18 -34.01 -10.07 -5.67
N SER A 19 -34.74 -9.87 -4.58
CA SER A 19 -34.85 -8.59 -3.86
C SER A 19 -33.80 -8.36 -2.77
N ASN A 20 -33.17 -9.41 -2.22
CA ASN A 20 -32.07 -9.25 -1.25
C ASN A 20 -30.71 -8.91 -1.88
N LYS A 21 -30.43 -9.41 -3.10
CA LYS A 21 -29.21 -9.11 -3.86
C LYS A 21 -28.99 -7.60 -4.07
N PRO A 22 -29.98 -6.79 -4.49
CA PRO A 22 -29.78 -5.35 -4.64
C PRO A 22 -29.55 -4.61 -3.31
N ILE A 23 -30.13 -5.09 -2.21
CA ILE A 23 -29.93 -4.49 -0.87
C ILE A 23 -28.50 -4.76 -0.36
N MET A 24 -28.03 -6.00 -0.51
CA MET A 24 -26.67 -6.39 -0.12
C MET A 24 -25.62 -5.66 -0.95
N GLU A 25 -25.84 -5.51 -2.26
CA GLU A 25 -24.95 -4.75 -3.13
C GLU A 25 -24.94 -3.25 -2.77
N LYS A 26 -26.09 -2.66 -2.39
CA LYS A 26 -26.14 -1.28 -1.89
C LYS A 26 -25.29 -1.11 -0.62
N ARG A 27 -25.39 -2.05 0.34
CA ARG A 27 -24.55 -2.04 1.55
C ARG A 27 -23.06 -2.21 1.22
N ARG A 28 -22.73 -3.11 0.30
CA ARG A 28 -21.34 -3.31 -0.17
C ARG A 28 -20.79 -2.03 -0.79
N ARG A 29 -21.54 -1.39 -1.69
CA ARG A 29 -21.14 -0.12 -2.33
C ARG A 29 -20.94 1.00 -1.32
N ALA A 30 -21.81 1.11 -0.32
CA ALA A 30 -21.66 2.10 0.75
C ALA A 30 -20.35 1.88 1.53
N ARG A 31 -20.04 0.62 1.89
CA ARG A 31 -18.78 0.27 2.55
C ARG A 31 -17.56 0.64 1.70
N ILE A 32 -17.57 0.30 0.41
CA ILE A 32 -16.46 0.63 -0.51
C ILE A 32 -16.24 2.14 -0.58
N ASN A 33 -17.31 2.93 -0.74
CA ASN A 33 -17.19 4.37 -0.81
C ASN A 33 -16.69 4.98 0.52
N HIS A 34 -17.15 4.43 1.66
CA HIS A 34 -16.66 4.88 2.97
C HIS A 34 -15.15 4.63 3.11
N CYS A 35 -14.68 3.41 2.84
CA CYS A 35 -13.26 3.09 2.92
C CYS A 35 -12.42 3.91 1.92
N LEU A 36 -12.93 4.20 0.72
CA LEU A 36 -12.21 5.07 -0.23
C LEU A 36 -12.08 6.51 0.27
N ASN A 37 -13.09 7.04 0.95
CA ASN A 37 -13.03 8.37 1.54
C ASN A 37 -12.06 8.42 2.73
N GLU A 38 -12.08 7.41 3.60
CA GLU A 38 -11.12 7.29 4.69
C GLU A 38 -9.69 7.16 4.16
N LEU A 39 -9.48 6.28 3.17
CA LEU A 39 -8.18 6.08 2.52
C LEU A 39 -7.64 7.39 1.94
N LYS A 40 -8.48 8.15 1.23
CA LYS A 40 -8.14 9.48 0.71
C LYS A 40 -7.69 10.42 1.83
N SER A 41 -8.44 10.51 2.93
CA SER A 41 -8.08 11.40 4.05
C SER A 41 -6.73 11.02 4.64
N LEU A 42 -6.54 9.73 4.97
CA LEU A 42 -5.29 9.24 5.57
C LEU A 42 -4.07 9.50 4.69
N ILE A 43 -4.19 9.31 3.38
CA ILE A 43 -3.09 9.56 2.45
C ILE A 43 -2.76 11.06 2.38
N LEU A 44 -3.77 11.92 2.25
CA LEU A 44 -3.56 13.36 2.17
C LEU A 44 -2.94 13.92 3.45
N ASP A 45 -3.40 13.46 4.61
CA ASP A 45 -2.85 13.82 5.92
C ASP A 45 -1.39 13.36 6.05
N SER A 46 -1.08 12.12 5.63
CA SER A 46 0.28 11.57 5.70
C SER A 46 1.25 12.28 4.73
N MET A 47 0.77 12.63 3.53
CA MET A 47 1.57 13.33 2.52
C MET A 47 1.62 14.85 2.74
N LYS A 48 0.89 15.39 3.73
CA LYS A 48 0.73 16.84 3.98
C LYS A 48 0.23 17.61 2.77
N GLU A 49 -0.64 16.97 1.99
CA GLU A 49 -1.25 17.55 0.79
C GLU A 49 -2.53 18.31 1.15
N ASP A 50 -2.82 19.40 0.43
CA ASP A 50 -4.01 20.21 0.70
C ASP A 50 -5.29 19.44 0.29
N PRO A 51 -6.24 19.19 1.22
CA PRO A 51 -7.49 18.51 0.92
C PRO A 51 -8.37 19.27 -0.07
N ALA A 52 -8.26 20.60 -0.17
CA ALA A 52 -9.04 21.39 -1.11
C ALA A 52 -8.70 21.06 -2.57
N ARG A 53 -7.40 20.87 -2.86
CA ARG A 53 -6.89 20.49 -4.19
C ARG A 53 -7.37 19.11 -4.63
N HIS A 54 -7.70 18.26 -3.66
CA HIS A 54 -8.06 16.88 -3.88
C HIS A 54 -9.56 16.60 -3.70
N SER A 55 -10.39 17.64 -3.51
CA SER A 55 -11.83 17.52 -3.30
C SER A 55 -12.58 16.72 -4.40
N LYS A 56 -12.08 16.74 -5.65
CA LYS A 56 -12.69 16.08 -6.82
C LYS A 56 -11.98 14.80 -7.33
N LEU A 57 -11.09 14.19 -6.54
CA LEU A 57 -10.38 12.97 -6.97
C LEU A 57 -11.33 11.87 -7.43
N GLU A 58 -11.02 11.27 -8.57
CA GLU A 58 -11.72 10.09 -9.07
C GLU A 58 -11.33 8.86 -8.25
N LYS A 59 -12.13 7.79 -8.34
CA LYS A 59 -11.85 6.56 -7.60
C LYS A 59 -10.53 5.91 -8.02
N ALA A 60 -10.16 6.03 -9.31
CA ALA A 60 -8.89 5.54 -9.82
C ALA A 60 -7.72 6.31 -9.21
N ASP A 61 -7.80 7.64 -9.16
CA ASP A 61 -6.76 8.49 -8.59
C ASP A 61 -6.51 8.19 -7.11
N ILE A 62 -7.58 7.98 -6.32
CA ILE A 62 -7.45 7.62 -4.89
C ILE A 62 -6.65 6.31 -4.75
N LEU A 63 -6.94 5.32 -5.62
CA LEU A 63 -6.25 4.04 -5.59
C LEU A 63 -4.79 4.16 -6.06
N GLU A 64 -4.53 4.96 -7.09
CA GLU A 64 -3.18 5.21 -7.59
C GLU A 64 -2.32 5.93 -6.54
N MET A 65 -2.87 6.96 -5.90
CA MET A 65 -2.22 7.64 -4.78
C MET A 65 -1.91 6.68 -3.63
N ALA A 66 -2.83 5.77 -3.31
CA ALA A 66 -2.63 4.78 -2.27
C ALA A 66 -1.47 3.83 -2.59
N VAL A 67 -1.39 3.34 -3.83
CA VAL A 67 -0.30 2.46 -4.28
C VAL A 67 1.03 3.20 -4.18
N LYS A 68 1.12 4.42 -4.72
CA LYS A 68 2.33 5.25 -4.65
C LYS A 68 2.76 5.53 -3.22
N HIS A 69 1.80 5.75 -2.32
CA HIS A 69 2.07 5.98 -0.90
C HIS A 69 2.67 4.73 -0.23
N VAL A 70 2.08 3.55 -0.47
CA VAL A 70 2.58 2.27 0.05
C VAL A 70 3.99 1.96 -0.45
N GLU A 71 4.26 2.15 -1.74
CA GLU A 71 5.61 1.96 -2.30
C GLU A 71 6.63 2.90 -1.66
N THR A 72 6.22 4.14 -1.40
CA THR A 72 7.09 5.14 -0.76
C THR A 72 7.38 4.77 0.69
N LEU A 73 6.39 4.29 1.44
CA LEU A 73 6.58 3.77 2.80
C LEU A 73 7.52 2.56 2.82
N GLN A 74 7.34 1.61 1.90
CA GLN A 74 8.22 0.43 1.79
C GLN A 74 9.67 0.83 1.48
N ARG A 75 9.88 1.75 0.54
CA ARG A 75 11.23 2.27 0.24
C ARG A 75 11.86 2.97 1.44
N SER A 76 11.09 3.80 2.14
CA SER A 76 11.56 4.49 3.35
C SER A 76 11.92 3.49 4.45
N GLN A 77 11.11 2.45 4.65
CA GLN A 77 11.37 1.42 5.65
C GLN A 77 12.61 0.59 5.28
N ALA A 78 12.77 0.21 4.01
CA ALA A 78 13.95 -0.51 3.54
C ALA A 78 15.22 0.34 3.74
N ALA A 79 15.17 1.63 3.43
CA ALA A 79 16.29 2.55 3.68
C ALA A 79 16.66 2.63 5.17
N LEU A 80 15.67 2.71 6.05
CA LEU A 80 15.88 2.69 7.51
C LEU A 80 16.47 1.36 7.99
N GLN A 81 16.03 0.23 7.43
CA GLN A 81 16.58 -1.08 7.77
C GLN A 81 18.04 -1.22 7.34
N VAL A 82 18.39 -0.73 6.14
CA VAL A 82 19.79 -0.69 5.68
C VAL A 82 20.62 0.22 6.58
N ALA A 83 20.11 1.40 6.94
CA ALA A 83 20.82 2.32 7.84
C ALA A 83 20.99 1.76 9.27
N ALA A 84 20.07 0.89 9.71
CA ALA A 84 20.13 0.24 11.02
C ALA A 84 21.01 -1.03 11.03
N ASP A 85 21.49 -1.50 9.88
CA ASP A 85 22.38 -2.66 9.79
C ASP A 85 23.78 -2.29 10.34
N PRO A 86 24.23 -2.91 11.46
CA PRO A 86 25.58 -2.67 11.99
C PRO A 86 26.68 -2.94 10.95
N GLY A 87 26.44 -3.85 10.01
CA GLY A 87 27.38 -4.17 8.95
C GLY A 87 27.64 -3.02 7.97
N VAL A 88 26.75 -2.02 7.88
CA VAL A 88 26.99 -0.82 7.06
C VAL A 88 28.08 0.06 7.68
N LEU A 89 28.08 0.20 9.01
CA LEU A 89 29.12 0.95 9.72
C LEU A 89 30.48 0.23 9.60
N ASP A 90 30.50 -1.10 9.77
CA ASP A 90 31.73 -1.89 9.64
C ASP A 90 32.32 -1.80 8.22
N LYS A 91 31.48 -1.87 7.18
CA LYS A 91 31.91 -1.68 5.78
C LYS A 91 32.47 -0.28 5.54
N PHE A 92 31.84 0.74 6.13
CA PHE A 92 32.32 2.11 6.04
C PHE A 92 33.68 2.28 6.72
N LEU A 93 33.85 1.78 7.95
CA LEU A 93 35.11 1.85 8.69
C LEU A 93 36.24 1.10 7.98
N ALA A 94 35.94 -0.06 7.40
CA ALA A 94 36.90 -0.83 6.61
C ALA A 94 37.37 -0.03 5.38
N GLY A 95 36.43 0.52 4.58
CA GLY A 95 36.78 1.34 3.40
C GLY A 95 37.49 2.65 3.77
N TRP A 96 37.13 3.27 4.90
CA TRP A 96 37.84 4.42 5.45
C TRP A 96 39.28 4.07 5.81
N GLY A 97 39.50 2.95 6.51
CA GLY A 97 40.83 2.49 6.90
C GLY A 97 41.72 2.17 5.69
N GLU A 98 41.15 1.57 4.65
CA GLU A 98 41.84 1.34 3.38
C GLU A 98 42.28 2.65 2.72
N CYS A 99 41.38 3.63 2.64
CA CYS A 99 41.69 4.96 2.09
C CYS A 99 42.78 5.69 2.90
N VAL A 100 42.68 5.70 4.23
CA VAL A 100 43.70 6.31 5.10
C VAL A 100 45.04 5.60 4.98
N GLY A 101 45.03 4.27 4.90
CA GLY A 101 46.24 3.47 4.68
C GLY A 101 46.91 3.80 3.35
N GLU A 102 46.13 3.97 2.29
CA GLU A 102 46.64 4.34 0.96
C GLU A 102 47.19 5.78 0.94
N VAL A 103 46.53 6.72 1.61
CA VAL A 103 47.01 8.11 1.76
C VAL A 103 48.31 8.15 2.58
N GLY A 104 48.43 7.36 3.65
CA GLY A 104 49.67 7.26 4.43
C GLY A 104 50.84 6.65 3.68
N ARG A 105 50.57 5.96 2.55
CA ARG A 105 51.58 5.36 1.69
C ARG A 105 52.15 6.35 0.65
N PHE A 106 51.55 7.53 0.50
CA PHE A 106 52.09 8.59 -0.35
C PHE A 106 53.35 9.19 0.29
N PRO A 107 54.52 9.10 -0.37
CA PRO A 107 55.75 9.72 0.13
C PRO A 107 55.60 11.24 0.12
N GLY A 108 55.50 11.85 1.30
CA GLY A 108 55.43 13.31 1.47
C GLY A 108 54.44 13.84 2.52
N LEU A 109 53.63 12.99 3.17
CA LEU A 109 52.68 13.42 4.21
C LEU A 109 53.20 13.30 5.65
N ASP A 110 54.35 12.65 5.88
CA ASP A 110 55.07 12.72 7.15
C ASP A 110 55.83 14.07 7.23
N SER A 111 55.10 15.16 7.51
CA SER A 111 55.74 16.32 8.13
C SER A 111 55.83 16.04 9.62
N GLN A 112 57.06 15.75 10.07
CA GLN A 112 57.46 15.62 11.47
C GLN A 112 56.72 16.60 12.39
N VAL A 113 56.10 16.08 13.45
CA VAL A 113 55.98 16.76 14.75
C VAL A 113 56.83 15.98 15.74
#